data_AF-A0A8T4NCE1-F1
#
_entry.id   AF-A0A8T4NCE1-F1
#
_cell.length_a   1.000
_cell.length_b   1.000
_cell.length_c   1.000
_cell.angle_alpha   90.00
_cell.angle_beta   90.00
_cell.angle_gamma   90.00
#
_symmetry.space_group_name_H-M   'P 1'
#
loop_
_entity.id
_entity.type
_entity.pdbx_description
1 polymer ?
#
loop_
_entity_poly.entity_id
_entity_poly.type
_entity_poly.pdbx_seq_one_letter_code
_entity_poly.pdbx_strand_id
1 'polypeptide(L)'
;MKQLYKTLLVTSSVSLFIIIVAVFVQLNGAKVIVLQCSYLDPWIIDALAFLAAVFLIIEGYARIFEHPTASLSRQSTRIIRVAFGFAILTLHIIQVMHK
;
A
#
# COMPACT_ATOMS: atom_id res chain seq x y z
N MET A 1 -9.07 -3.11 -23.85
CA MET A 1 -9.75 -3.07 -22.54
C MET A 1 -9.64 -4.35 -21.71
N LYS A 2 -9.72 -5.55 -22.31
CA LYS A 2 -9.62 -6.83 -21.55
C LYS A 2 -8.34 -6.98 -20.71
N GLN A 3 -7.19 -6.54 -21.22
CA GLN A 3 -5.92 -6.58 -20.48
C GLN A 3 -5.90 -5.60 -19.30
N LEU A 4 -6.33 -4.34 -19.52
CA LEU A 4 -6.48 -3.35 -18.46
C LEU A 4 -7.39 -3.85 -17.32
N TYR A 5 -8.55 -4.41 -17.64
CA TYR A 5 -9.45 -4.99 -16.64
C TYR A 5 -8.77 -6.08 -15.82
N LYS A 6 -8.06 -7.00 -16.48
CA LYS A 6 -7.28 -8.06 -15.81
C LYS A 6 -6.20 -7.47 -14.89
N THR A 7 -5.47 -6.46 -15.35
CA THR A 7 -4.45 -5.78 -14.54
C THR A 7 -5.07 -5.10 -13.33
N LEU A 8 -6.18 -4.38 -13.50
CA LEU A 8 -6.89 -3.72 -12.39
C LEU A 8 -7.42 -4.71 -11.37
N LEU A 9 -7.98 -5.84 -11.83
CA LEU A 9 -8.45 -6.91 -10.96
C LEU A 9 -7.29 -7.48 -10.13
N VAL A 10 -6.18 -7.84 -10.78
CA VAL A 10 -4.99 -8.34 -10.07
C VAL A 10 -4.42 -7.29 -9.13
N THR A 11 -4.36 -6.02 -9.54
CA THR A 11 -3.90 -4.91 -8.68
C THR A 11 -4.75 -4.82 -7.42
N SER A 12 -6.08 -4.90 -7.57
CA SER A 12 -7.03 -4.82 -6.47
C SER A 12 -6.92 -6.04 -5.55
N SER A 13 -6.81 -7.24 -6.10
CA SER A 13 -6.63 -8.47 -5.31
C SER A 13 -5.32 -8.49 -4.53
N VAL A 14 -4.21 -8.09 -5.15
CA VAL A 14 -2.90 -8.01 -4.49
C VAL A 14 -2.88 -6.92 -3.43
N SER A 15 -3.50 -5.77 -3.71
CA SER A 15 -3.62 -4.67 -2.74
C SER A 15 -4.49 -5.08 -1.54
N LEU A 16 -5.60 -5.79 -1.76
CA LEU A 16 -6.40 -6.32 -0.66
C LEU A 16 -5.62 -7.34 0.17
N PHE A 17 -4.91 -8.25 -0.49
CA PHE A 17 -4.07 -9.24 0.20
C PHE A 17 -3.00 -8.57 1.07
N ILE A 18 -2.29 -7.55 0.55
CA ILE A 18 -1.25 -6.89 1.33
C ILE A 18 -1.82 -6.06 2.48
N ILE A 19 -3.02 -5.47 2.34
CA ILE A 19 -3.73 -4.81 3.44
C ILE A 19 -3.99 -5.80 4.57
N ILE A 20 -4.52 -6.99 4.25
CA ILE A 20 -4.78 -8.05 5.24
C ILE A 20 -3.49 -8.46 5.95
N VAL A 21 -2.39 -8.65 5.19
CA VAL A 21 -1.08 -8.97 5.75
C VAL A 21 -0.57 -7.85 6.66
N ALA A 22 -0.67 -6.59 6.23
CA ALA A 22 -0.24 -5.44 7.03
C ALA A 22 -1.02 -5.33 8.35
N VAL A 23 -2.35 -5.49 8.31
CA VAL A 23 -3.20 -5.54 9.51
C VAL A 23 -2.77 -6.68 10.43
N PHE A 24 -2.60 -7.89 9.88
CA PHE A 24 -2.20 -9.06 10.66
C PHE A 24 -0.84 -8.85 11.34
N VAL A 25 0.16 -8.36 10.60
CA VAL A 25 1.50 -8.09 11.13
C VAL A 25 1.44 -7.02 12.22
N GLN A 26 0.72 -5.92 12.00
CA GLN A 26 0.61 -4.84 12.97
C GLN A 26 -0.06 -5.29 14.27
N LEU A 27 -1.18 -6.02 14.18
CA LEU A 27 -1.91 -6.49 15.36
C LEU A 27 -1.15 -7.57 16.14
N ASN A 28 -0.41 -8.46 15.47
CA ASN A 28 0.39 -9.47 16.17
C ASN A 28 1.70 -8.87 16.71
N GLY A 29 2.32 -7.94 15.98
CA GLY A 29 3.51 -7.22 16.44
C GLY A 29 3.22 -6.43 17.71
N ALA A 30 2.09 -5.72 17.77
CA ALA A 30 1.66 -4.97 18.96
C ALA A 30 1.35 -5.86 20.19
N LYS A 31 1.04 -7.15 19.99
CA LYS A 31 0.83 -8.10 21.11
C LYS A 31 2.16 -8.60 21.70
N VAL A 32 3.19 -8.73 20.87
CA VAL A 32 4.50 -9.25 21.27
C VAL A 32 5.37 -8.13 21.86
N ILE A 33 5.27 -6.93 21.30
CA ILE A 33 6.03 -5.77 21.73
C ILE A 33 5.10 -4.93 22.61
N VAL A 34 5.27 -4.98 23.94
CA VAL A 34 4.49 -4.17 24.92
C VAL A 34 4.66 -2.66 24.68
N LEU A 35 5.67 -2.26 23.90
CA LEU A 35 5.72 -0.95 23.27
C LEU A 35 4.70 -0.91 22.13
N GLN A 36 3.56 -0.25 22.38
CA GLN A 36 2.84 0.36 21.27
C GLN A 36 3.83 1.26 20.53
N CYS A 37 3.87 1.19 19.20
CA CYS A 37 4.76 2.02 18.38
C CYS A 37 4.54 3.50 18.75
N SER A 38 5.33 3.99 19.70
CA SER A 38 5.36 5.38 20.11
C SER A 38 6.20 6.10 19.07
N TYR A 39 5.52 6.65 18.07
CA TYR A 39 6.10 7.60 17.14
C TYR A 39 6.29 8.94 17.89
N LEU A 40 7.35 8.97 18.69
CA LEU A 40 8.16 10.16 18.97
C LEU A 40 9.48 9.85 18.26
N ASP A 41 9.96 10.46 17.19
CA ASP A 41 9.70 11.67 16.43
C ASP A 41 10.51 11.47 15.11
N PRO A 42 10.24 12.20 14.02
CA PRO A 42 9.38 13.37 13.90
C PRO A 42 8.13 13.12 13.04
N TRP A 43 7.05 13.84 13.35
CA TRP A 43 5.82 13.95 12.54
C TRP A 43 6.06 14.20 11.04
N ILE A 44 7.22 14.78 10.70
CA ILE A 44 7.70 14.98 9.33
C ILE A 44 7.89 13.65 8.60
N ILE A 45 8.45 12.63 9.26
CA ILE A 45 8.66 11.30 8.65
C ILE A 45 7.33 10.62 8.37
N ASP A 46 6.38 10.69 9.30
CA ASP A 46 5.02 10.17 9.10
C ASP A 46 4.29 10.89 7.97
N ALA A 47 4.35 12.23 7.95
CA ALA A 47 3.76 13.02 6.87
C ALA A 47 4.39 12.68 5.51
N LEU A 48 5.72 12.51 5.46
CA LEU A 48 6.43 12.14 4.25
C LEU A 48 6.09 10.72 3.80
N ALA A 49 5.98 9.77 4.73
CA ALA A 49 5.62 8.39 4.43
C ALA A 49 4.16 8.29 3.95
N PHE A 50 3.24 9.06 4.54
CA PHE A 50 1.86 9.18 4.08
C PHE A 50 1.80 9.76 2.65
N LEU A 51 2.49 10.87 2.40
CA LEU A 51 2.54 11.49 1.07
C LEU A 51 3.19 10.56 0.03
N ALA A 52 4.25 9.84 0.41
CA ALA A 52 4.88 8.84 -0.44
C ALA A 52 3.92 7.69 -0.75
N ALA A 53 3.14 7.21 0.23
CA ALA A 53 2.14 6.17 0.01
C ALA A 53 1.07 6.63 -1.00
N VAL A 54 0.54 7.83 -0.83
CA VAL A 54 -0.42 8.43 -1.77
C VAL A 54 0.19 8.56 -3.17
N PHE A 55 1.43 9.04 -3.27
CA PHE A 55 2.14 9.15 -4.54
C PHE A 55 2.31 7.78 -5.23
N LEU A 56 2.72 6.74 -4.50
CA LEU A 56 2.88 5.38 -5.05
C LEU A 56 1.57 4.83 -5.60
N ILE A 57 0.44 5.08 -4.92
CA ILE A 57 -0.89 4.66 -5.37
C ILE A 57 -1.28 5.42 -6.64
N ILE A 58 -1.24 6.76 -6.60
CA ILE A 58 -1.70 7.61 -7.71
C ILE A 58 -0.84 7.41 -8.96
N GLU A 59 0.49 7.49 -8.83
CA GLU A 59 1.40 7.30 -9.96
C GLU A 59 1.33 5.88 -10.50
N GLY A 60 1.24 4.88 -9.61
CA GLY A 60 1.09 3.48 -9.99
C GLY A 60 -0.17 3.24 -10.83
N TYR A 61 -1.32 3.76 -10.40
CA TYR A 61 -2.55 3.70 -11.21
C TYR A 61 -2.44 4.50 -12.51
N ALA A 62 -1.92 5.73 -12.47
CA ALA A 62 -1.75 6.54 -13.67
C ALA A 62 -0.94 5.82 -14.74
N ARG A 63 0.17 5.16 -14.36
CA ARG A 63 0.99 4.35 -15.27
C ARG A 63 0.28 3.09 -15.78
N ILE A 64 -0.61 2.49 -14.99
CA ILE A 64 -1.44 1.36 -15.46
C ILE A 64 -2.41 1.84 -16.55
N PHE A 65 -3.06 3.00 -16.34
CA PHE A 65 -3.99 3.59 -17.30
C PHE A 65 -3.30 4.13 -18.56
N GLU A 66 -2.06 4.62 -18.46
CA GLU A 66 -1.26 5.07 -19.62
C GLU A 66 -0.92 3.91 -20.58
N HIS A 67 -0.87 2.67 -20.09
CA HIS A 67 -0.49 1.50 -20.89
C HIS A 67 -1.55 0.37 -20.81
N PRO A 68 -2.76 0.59 -21.34
CA PRO A 68 -3.91 -0.31 -21.15
C PRO A 68 -3.80 -1.65 -21.89
N THR A 69 -2.84 -1.78 -22.80
CA THR A 69 -2.58 -3.00 -23.60
C THR A 69 -1.34 -3.77 -23.14
N ALA A 70 -0.55 -3.24 -22.20
CA ALA A 70 0.65 -3.90 -21.71
C ALA A 70 0.31 -5.20 -20.96
N SER A 71 1.15 -6.22 -21.14
CA SER A 71 0.99 -7.52 -20.49
C SER A 71 1.17 -7.41 -18.97
N LEU A 72 0.55 -8.33 -18.24
CA LEU A 72 0.55 -8.32 -16.77
C LEU A 72 1.96 -8.42 -16.18
N SER A 73 2.84 -9.19 -16.81
CA SER A 73 4.26 -9.27 -16.44
C SER A 73 4.95 -7.91 -16.50
N ARG A 74 4.72 -7.14 -17.57
CA ARG A 74 5.28 -5.79 -17.74
C ARG A 74 4.68 -4.77 -16.76
N GLN A 75 3.48 -5.05 -16.23
CA GLN A 75 2.80 -4.20 -15.24
C GLN A 75 3.07 -4.61 -13.78
N SER A 76 3.76 -5.73 -13.55
CA SER A 76 3.98 -6.29 -12.20
C SER A 76 4.62 -5.31 -11.23
N THR A 77 5.63 -4.56 -11.65
CA THR A 77 6.29 -3.54 -10.81
C THR A 77 5.35 -2.40 -10.42
N ARG A 78 4.42 -2.03 -11.31
CA ARG A 78 3.38 -1.02 -11.05
C ARG A 78 2.32 -1.55 -10.09
N ILE A 79 1.92 -2.81 -10.24
CA ILE A 79 1.01 -3.50 -9.32
C ILE A 79 1.62 -3.54 -7.90
N ILE A 80 2.88 -3.97 -7.80
CA ILE A 80 3.61 -4.03 -6.53
C ILE A 80 3.72 -2.64 -5.90
N ARG A 81 4.03 -1.61 -6.70
CA ARG A 81 4.08 -0.21 -6.25
C ARG A 81 2.77 0.23 -5.59
N VAL A 82 1.63 -0.01 -6.26
CA VAL A 82 0.30 0.33 -5.73
C VAL A 82 0.02 -0.46 -4.44
N ALA A 83 0.35 -1.75 -4.42
CA ALA A 83 0.16 -2.59 -3.24
C ALA A 83 0.96 -2.08 -2.02
N PHE A 84 2.24 -1.73 -2.19
CA PHE A 84 3.03 -1.13 -1.11
C PHE A 84 2.47 0.20 -0.64
N GLY A 85 1.98 1.04 -1.56
CA GLY A 85 1.29 2.28 -1.19
C GLY A 85 0.09 2.02 -0.27
N PHE A 86 -0.76 1.05 -0.61
CA PHE A 86 -1.89 0.65 0.25
C PHE A 86 -1.44 0.05 1.59
N ALA A 87 -0.36 -0.75 1.61
CA ALA A 87 0.17 -1.31 2.85
C ALA A 87 0.65 -0.21 3.81
N ILE A 88 1.44 0.75 3.33
CA ILE A 88 1.94 1.87 4.14
C ILE A 88 0.78 2.73 4.64
N LEU A 89 -0.18 3.04 3.77
CA LEU A 89 -1.37 3.82 4.13
C LEU A 89 -2.20 3.12 5.22
N THR A 90 -2.36 1.80 5.11
CA THR A 90 -3.07 0.98 6.11
C THR A 90 -2.36 1.02 7.45
N LEU A 91 -1.03 0.87 7.47
CA LEU A 91 -0.25 0.98 8.70
C LEU A 91 -0.46 2.35 9.37
N HIS A 92 -0.42 3.44 8.60
CA HIS A 92 -0.68 4.79 9.12
C HIS A 92 -2.10 4.91 9.70
N ILE A 93 -3.12 4.38 9.01
CA ILE A 93 -4.50 4.39 9.51
C ILE A 93 -4.61 3.64 10.84
N ILE A 94 -4.07 2.42 10.91
CA ILE A 94 -4.10 1.62 12.15
C ILE A 94 -3.38 2.36 13.28
N GLN A 95 -2.23 2.96 12.99
CA GLN A 95 -1.43 3.72 13.95
C GLN A 95 -2.17 4.97 14.45
N VAL A 96 -2.89 5.68 13.61
CA VAL A 96 -3.72 6.83 14.02
C VAL A 96 -4.91 6.36 14.87
N MET A 97 -5.51 5.22 14.56
CA MET A 97 -6.66 4.68 15.30
C MET A 97 -6.31 4.07 16.66
N HIS A 98 -5.10 3.54 16.82
CA HIS A 98 -4.64 2.87 18.05
C HIS A 98 -3.58 3.67 18.81
N LYS A 99 -3.34 4.93 18.43
CA LYS A 99 -2.70 5.93 19.30
C LYS A 99 -3.62 6.22 20.48
#